data_AF-A0A392PFN8-F1
#
_entry.id   AF-A0A392PFN8-F1
#
_cell.length_a   1.000
_cell.length_b   1.000
_cell.length_c   1.000
_cell.angle_alpha   90.00
_cell.angle_beta   90.00
_cell.angle_gamma   90.00
#
_symmetry.space_group_name_H-M   'P 1'
#
loop_
_entity.id
_entity.type
_entity.pdbx_description
1 polymer ?
#
loop_
_entity_poly.entity_id
_entity_poly.type
_entity_poly.pdbx_seq_one_letter_code
_entity_poly.pdbx_strand_id
1 'polypeptide(L)'
;MQLYAILDSVSDRIEMHKNLGEQRQNWNNLLLNNINMITLTATTLTGVAAASGAIGAPLLALKISSTLLFSAATSMLLIMNKIQPSQLAEEQRCATRLFKQLRSQIENRIAFGNQTEQDVKNLIEKVLALDKAYPLPLL
;
A
#
# COMPACT_ATOMS: atom_id res chain seq x y z
N MET A 1 22.14 27.25 -5.66
CA MET A 1 21.27 26.95 -4.50
C MET A 1 19.95 26.30 -4.90
N GLN A 2 19.23 26.81 -5.90
CA GLN A 2 17.90 26.29 -6.28
C GLN A 2 17.87 24.78 -6.60
N LEU A 3 18.87 24.25 -7.33
CA LEU A 3 18.91 22.81 -7.65
C LEU A 3 19.19 21.89 -6.45
N TYR A 4 19.92 22.36 -5.45
CA TYR A 4 20.09 21.60 -4.20
C TYR A 4 18.79 21.56 -3.39
N ALA A 5 18.01 22.65 -3.38
CA ALA A 5 16.69 22.64 -2.76
C ALA A 5 15.69 21.70 -3.48
N ILE A 6 15.76 21.66 -4.83
CA ILE A 6 14.96 20.70 -5.62
C ILE A 6 15.40 19.26 -5.34
N LEU A 7 16.71 19.01 -5.26
CA LEU A 7 17.26 17.69 -4.93
C LEU A 7 16.81 17.19 -3.56
N ASP A 8 16.77 18.08 -2.58
CA ASP A 8 16.30 17.79 -1.22
C ASP A 8 14.80 17.44 -1.22
N SER A 9 13.98 18.28 -1.85
CA SER A 9 12.54 18.02 -2.00
C SER A 9 12.23 16.72 -2.75
N VAL A 10 13.00 16.39 -3.80
CA VAL A 10 12.88 15.10 -4.50
C VAL A 10 13.30 13.94 -3.60
N SER A 11 14.31 14.11 -2.75
CA SER A 11 14.74 13.09 -1.81
C SER A 11 13.66 12.81 -0.75
N ASP A 12 13.01 13.85 -0.23
CA ASP A 12 11.87 13.71 0.68
C ASP A 12 10.71 12.96 0.01
N ARG A 13 10.39 13.29 -1.25
CA ARG A 13 9.35 12.59 -2.04
C ARG A 13 9.68 11.10 -2.22
N ILE A 14 10.94 10.76 -2.49
CA ILE A 14 11.39 9.36 -2.60
C ILE A 14 11.13 8.62 -1.28
N GLU A 15 11.50 9.22 -0.15
CA GLU A 15 11.30 8.62 1.16
C GLU A 15 9.80 8.43 1.48
N MET A 16 8.98 9.45 1.22
CA MET A 16 7.54 9.34 1.43
C MET A 16 6.88 8.25 0.58
N HIS A 17 7.16 8.20 -0.73
CA HIS A 17 6.60 7.15 -1.60
C HIS A 17 7.09 5.76 -1.17
N LYS A 18 8.35 5.63 -0.74
CA LYS A 18 8.87 4.36 -0.22
C LYS A 18 8.11 3.92 1.04
N ASN A 19 7.98 4.82 2.02
CA ASN A 19 7.29 4.54 3.28
C ASN A 19 5.82 4.19 3.05
N LEU A 20 5.13 4.93 2.16
CA LEU A 20 3.75 4.62 1.79
C LEU A 20 3.63 3.25 1.10
N GLY A 21 4.53 2.93 0.17
CA GLY A 21 4.56 1.62 -0.48
C GLY A 21 4.72 0.48 0.52
N GLU A 22 5.62 0.62 1.48
CA GLU A 22 5.82 -0.36 2.56
C GLU A 22 4.60 -0.47 3.48
N GLN A 23 3.97 0.65 3.86
CA GLN A 23 2.74 0.64 4.64
C GLN A 23 1.61 -0.09 3.92
N ARG A 24 1.40 0.19 2.63
CA ARG A 24 0.37 -0.48 1.82
C ARG A 24 0.63 -1.98 1.68
N GLN A 25 1.89 -2.38 1.52
CA GLN A 25 2.26 -3.79 1.51
C GLN A 25 2.02 -4.46 2.87
N ASN A 26 2.35 -3.79 3.97
CA ASN A 26 2.08 -4.30 5.31
C ASN A 26 0.57 -4.48 5.56
N TRP A 27 -0.23 -3.50 5.13
CA TRP A 27 -1.70 -3.59 5.18
C TRP A 27 -2.21 -4.78 4.36
N ASN A 28 -1.71 -4.96 3.13
CA ASN A 28 -2.05 -6.11 2.30
C ASN A 28 -1.81 -7.44 3.04
N ASN A 29 -0.62 -7.59 3.62
CA ASN A 29 -0.24 -8.80 4.34
C ASN A 29 -1.10 -9.02 5.60
N LEU A 30 -1.33 -7.96 6.38
CA LEU A 30 -2.12 -8.03 7.61
C LEU A 30 -3.58 -8.37 7.33
N LEU A 31 -4.19 -7.74 6.33
CA LEU A 31 -5.58 -8.04 5.95
C LEU A 31 -5.71 -9.47 5.44
N LEU A 32 -4.81 -9.92 4.57
CA LEU A 32 -4.82 -11.28 4.04
C LEU A 32 -4.66 -12.33 5.16
N ASN A 33 -3.71 -12.13 6.07
CA ASN A 33 -3.48 -13.03 7.19
C ASN A 33 -4.69 -13.10 8.13
N ASN A 34 -5.31 -11.96 8.45
CA ASN A 34 -6.50 -11.93 9.29
C ASN A 34 -7.70 -12.63 8.62
N ILE A 35 -7.94 -12.37 7.33
CA ILE A 35 -9.02 -13.04 6.58
C ILE A 35 -8.81 -14.55 6.58
N ASN A 36 -7.57 -15.00 6.34
CA ASN A 36 -7.23 -16.42 6.36
C ASN A 36 -7.46 -17.03 7.76
N MET A 37 -7.08 -16.34 8.83
CA MET A 37 -7.25 -16.82 10.20
C MET A 37 -8.73 -16.85 10.63
N ILE A 38 -9.51 -15.84 10.26
CA ILE A 38 -10.97 -15.80 10.51
C ILE A 38 -11.63 -16.96 9.77
N THR A 39 -11.29 -17.17 8.50
CA THR A 39 -11.82 -18.26 7.67
C THR A 39 -11.44 -19.63 8.24
N LEU A 40 -10.19 -19.80 8.68
CA LEU A 40 -9.72 -21.02 9.34
C LEU A 40 -10.52 -21.28 10.62
N THR A 41 -10.68 -20.26 11.47
CA THR A 41 -11.45 -20.36 12.73
C THR A 41 -12.91 -20.71 12.46
N ALA A 42 -13.55 -20.07 11.48
CA ALA A 42 -14.93 -20.38 11.06
C ALA A 42 -15.07 -21.84 10.58
N THR A 43 -14.09 -22.31 9.80
CA THR A 43 -14.03 -23.69 9.32
C THR A 43 -13.84 -24.67 10.47
N THR A 44 -12.95 -24.37 11.42
CA THR A 44 -12.75 -25.19 12.63
C THR A 44 -14.03 -25.26 13.46
N LEU A 45 -14.71 -24.14 13.71
CA LEU A 45 -15.98 -24.14 14.44
C LEU A 45 -17.06 -24.96 13.74
N THR A 46 -17.11 -24.90 12.40
CA THR A 46 -18.03 -25.71 11.59
C THR A 46 -17.69 -27.19 11.68
N GLY A 47 -16.40 -27.55 11.62
CA GLY A 47 -15.94 -28.93 11.79
C GLY A 47 -16.22 -29.48 13.18
N VAL A 48 -15.96 -28.69 14.22
CA VAL A 48 -16.28 -29.06 15.62
C VAL A 48 -17.79 -29.21 15.81
N ALA A 49 -18.61 -28.33 15.22
CA ALA A 49 -20.06 -28.45 15.25
C ALA A 49 -20.54 -29.77 14.63
N ALA A 50 -19.89 -30.24 13.55
CA ALA A 50 -20.23 -31.50 12.89
C ALA A 50 -19.73 -32.74 13.68
N ALA A 51 -18.56 -32.66 14.30
CA ALA A 51 -17.91 -33.81 14.94
C ALA A 51 -18.22 -33.99 16.43
N SER A 52 -18.64 -32.93 17.14
CA SER A 52 -18.76 -32.93 18.61
C SER A 52 -19.96 -33.71 19.18
N GLY A 53 -20.92 -34.10 18.35
CA GLY A 53 -22.19 -34.69 18.83
C GLY A 53 -23.03 -33.73 19.69
N ALA A 54 -22.67 -32.44 19.74
CA ALA A 54 -23.37 -31.43 20.49
C ALA A 54 -24.81 -31.24 19.97
N ILE A 55 -25.76 -31.03 20.87
CA ILE A 55 -27.18 -30.83 20.59
C ILE A 55 -27.71 -29.61 21.31
N GLY A 56 -28.72 -28.95 20.72
CA GLY A 56 -29.34 -27.77 21.31
C GLY A 56 -28.45 -26.51 21.27
N ALA A 57 -28.41 -25.78 22.38
CA ALA A 57 -27.78 -24.46 22.45
C ALA A 57 -26.28 -24.42 22.08
N PRO A 58 -25.42 -25.38 22.50
CA PRO A 58 -24.00 -25.37 22.12
C PRO A 58 -23.76 -25.54 20.62
N LEU A 59 -24.54 -26.41 19.96
CA LEU A 59 -24.46 -26.60 18.50
C LEU A 59 -24.89 -25.33 17.75
N LEU A 60 -25.97 -24.70 18.22
CA LEU A 60 -26.45 -23.44 17.66
C LEU A 60 -25.41 -22.33 17.81
N ALA A 61 -24.77 -22.21 18.98
CA ALA A 61 -23.73 -21.23 19.23
C ALA A 61 -22.53 -21.39 18.28
N LEU A 62 -22.07 -22.63 18.04
CA LEU A 62 -20.99 -22.91 17.10
C LEU A 62 -21.36 -22.52 15.66
N LYS A 63 -22.58 -22.84 15.20
CA LYS A 63 -23.07 -22.49 13.85
C LYS A 63 -23.23 -20.98 13.66
N ILE A 64 -23.79 -20.28 14.65
CA ILE A 64 -23.93 -18.82 14.60
C ILE A 64 -22.54 -18.18 14.56
N SER A 65 -21.63 -18.63 15.44
CA SER A 65 -20.26 -18.10 15.49
C SER A 65 -19.51 -18.32 14.17
N SER A 66 -19.58 -19.52 13.59
CA SER A 66 -18.92 -19.77 12.30
C SER A 66 -19.53 -18.94 11.17
N THR A 67 -20.86 -18.80 11.13
CA THR A 67 -21.56 -17.99 10.13
C THR A 67 -21.18 -16.51 10.24
N LEU A 68 -21.09 -15.98 11.46
CA LEU A 68 -20.65 -14.60 11.71
C LEU A 68 -19.20 -14.38 11.24
N LEU A 69 -18.29 -15.32 11.52
CA LEU A 69 -16.90 -15.23 11.08
C LEU A 69 -16.77 -15.30 9.56
N PHE A 70 -17.49 -16.20 8.88
CA PHE A 70 -17.51 -16.24 7.40
C PHE A 70 -18.06 -14.94 6.79
N SER A 71 -19.10 -14.38 7.41
CA SER A 71 -19.66 -13.09 7.00
C SER A 71 -18.63 -11.98 7.14
N ALA A 72 -17.94 -11.90 8.28
CA ALA A 72 -16.89 -10.92 8.53
C ALA A 72 -15.71 -11.05 7.55
N ALA A 73 -15.22 -12.27 7.31
CA ALA A 73 -14.16 -12.53 6.35
C ALA A 73 -14.56 -12.07 4.93
N THR A 74 -15.80 -12.33 4.53
CA THR A 74 -16.33 -11.93 3.22
C THR A 74 -16.45 -10.40 3.12
N SER A 75 -16.96 -9.73 4.15
CA SER A 75 -17.01 -8.27 4.20
C SER A 75 -15.62 -7.64 4.11
N MET A 76 -14.63 -8.19 4.83
CA MET A 76 -13.23 -7.73 4.77
C MET A 76 -12.63 -7.94 3.38
N LEU A 77 -12.90 -9.08 2.72
CA LEU A 77 -12.47 -9.33 1.35
C LEU A 77 -13.06 -8.31 0.36
N LEU A 78 -14.34 -7.95 0.49
CA LEU A 78 -14.95 -6.93 -0.36
C LEU A 78 -14.27 -5.56 -0.18
N ILE A 79 -13.99 -5.17 1.06
CA ILE A 79 -13.28 -3.92 1.36
C ILE A 79 -11.85 -3.96 0.79
N MET A 80 -11.13 -5.07 1.00
CA MET A 80 -9.77 -5.25 0.51
C MET A 80 -9.69 -5.24 -1.02
N ASN A 81 -10.68 -5.82 -1.71
CA ASN A 81 -10.77 -5.78 -3.17
C ASN A 81 -11.08 -4.38 -3.70
N LYS A 82 -11.80 -3.55 -2.94
CA LYS A 82 -12.08 -2.15 -3.32
C LYS A 82 -10.88 -1.24 -3.10
N ILE A 83 -10.16 -1.41 -2.00
CA ILE A 83 -8.97 -0.61 -1.69
C ILE A 83 -7.78 -1.09 -2.53
N GLN A 84 -7.66 -2.40 -2.77
CA GLN A 84 -6.55 -3.06 -3.48
C GLN A 84 -5.15 -2.63 -2.98
N PRO A 85 -4.81 -2.86 -1.69
CA PRO A 85 -3.56 -2.36 -1.10
C PRO A 85 -2.29 -2.80 -1.83
N SER A 86 -2.29 -4.00 -2.44
CA SER A 86 -1.17 -4.50 -3.26
C SER A 86 -0.91 -3.63 -4.49
N GLN A 87 -1.96 -3.17 -5.17
CA GLN A 87 -1.84 -2.30 -6.33
C GLN A 87 -1.31 -0.92 -5.93
N LEU A 88 -1.84 -0.35 -4.85
CA LEU A 88 -1.33 0.92 -4.33
C LEU A 88 0.15 0.80 -3.95
N ALA A 89 0.56 -0.29 -3.30
CA ALA A 89 1.97 -0.52 -2.95
C ALA A 89 2.86 -0.50 -4.20
N GLU A 90 2.43 -1.13 -5.30
CA GLU A 90 3.19 -1.16 -6.54
C GLU A 90 3.21 0.20 -7.26
N GLU A 91 2.10 0.95 -7.23
CA GLU A 91 2.08 2.33 -7.73
C GLU A 91 3.06 3.23 -6.98
N GLN A 92 3.13 3.11 -5.65
CA GLN A 92 4.11 3.83 -4.82
C GLN A 92 5.55 3.40 -5.12
N ARG A 93 5.78 2.11 -5.38
CA ARG A 93 7.10 1.60 -5.80
C ARG A 93 7.51 2.16 -7.16
N CYS A 94 6.57 2.24 -8.10
CA CYS A 94 6.80 2.85 -9.41
C CYS A 94 7.14 4.34 -9.28
N ALA A 95 6.37 5.09 -8.48
CA ALA A 95 6.65 6.50 -8.17
C ALA A 95 8.06 6.67 -7.58
N THR A 96 8.42 5.86 -6.58
CA THR A 96 9.75 5.86 -5.96
C THR A 96 10.86 5.68 -7.00
N ARG A 97 10.69 4.75 -7.95
CA ARG A 97 11.67 4.51 -9.03
C ARG A 97 11.82 5.73 -9.95
N LEU A 98 10.71 6.35 -10.34
CA LEU A 98 10.73 7.52 -11.22
C LEU A 98 11.37 8.73 -10.53
N PHE A 99 11.05 8.99 -9.25
CA PHE A 99 11.71 10.04 -8.50
C PHE A 99 13.21 9.77 -8.28
N LYS A 100 13.63 8.52 -8.08
CA LYS A 100 15.07 8.15 -8.04
C LYS A 100 15.78 8.45 -9.37
N GLN A 101 15.13 8.17 -10.50
CA GLN A 101 15.67 8.53 -11.81
C GLN A 101 15.79 10.05 -11.97
N LEU A 102 14.81 10.82 -11.49
CA LEU A 102 14.86 12.28 -11.51
C LEU A 102 15.98 12.81 -10.62
N ARG A 103 16.13 12.27 -9.40
CA ARG A 103 17.24 12.58 -8.49
C ARG A 103 18.59 12.38 -9.16
N SER A 104 18.80 11.24 -9.82
CA SER A 104 20.05 10.97 -10.54
C SER A 104 20.29 11.95 -11.70
N GLN A 105 19.23 12.36 -12.42
CA GLN A 105 19.35 13.41 -13.44
C GLN A 105 19.79 14.76 -12.83
N ILE A 106 19.25 15.12 -11.66
CA ILE A 106 19.62 16.35 -10.94
C ILE A 106 21.07 16.28 -10.46
N GLU A 107 21.47 15.18 -9.82
CA GLU A 107 22.85 14.96 -9.33
C GLU A 107 23.87 15.04 -10.47
N ASN A 108 23.59 14.40 -11.61
CA ASN A 108 24.42 14.49 -12.80
C ASN A 108 24.54 15.94 -13.29
N ARG A 109 23.42 16.68 -13.37
CA ARG A 109 23.42 18.10 -13.78
C ARG A 109 24.19 18.98 -12.81
N ILE A 110 24.20 18.67 -11.51
CA ILE A 110 25.03 19.34 -10.50
C ILE A 110 26.51 19.06 -10.77
N ALA A 111 26.88 17.80 -11.00
CA ALA A 111 28.26 17.41 -11.28
C ALA A 111 28.84 18.02 -12.57
N PHE A 112 28.02 18.22 -13.61
CA PHE A 112 28.44 18.82 -14.88
C PHE A 112 28.71 20.35 -14.80
N GLY A 113 28.23 21.05 -13.77
CA GLY A 113 28.57 22.46 -13.48
C GLY A 113 28.09 23.54 -14.47
N ASN A 114 27.59 23.20 -15.66
CA ASN A 114 27.10 24.14 -16.67
C ASN A 114 25.57 24.13 -16.75
N GLN A 115 24.92 24.85 -15.83
CA GLN A 115 23.46 24.84 -15.69
C GLN A 115 22.86 26.12 -16.26
N THR A 116 21.90 25.99 -17.17
CA THR A 116 21.08 27.12 -17.62
C THR A 116 19.80 27.21 -16.80
N GLU A 117 19.21 28.41 -16.72
CA GLU A 117 17.90 28.63 -16.08
C GLU A 117 16.80 27.75 -16.71
N GLN A 118 16.92 27.48 -18.02
CA GLN A 118 16.03 26.59 -18.76
C GLN A 118 16.14 25.13 -18.28
N ASP A 119 17.33 24.65 -17.92
CA ASP A 119 17.53 23.31 -17.37
C ASP A 119 16.88 23.16 -15.98
N VAL A 120 17.01 24.20 -15.14
CA VAL A 120 16.37 24.25 -13.81
C VAL A 120 14.85 24.20 -13.97
N LYS A 121 14.29 25.01 -14.88
CA LYS A 121 12.86 25.05 -15.15
C LYS A 121 12.33 23.69 -15.64
N ASN A 122 13.03 23.02 -16.55
CA ASN A 122 12.66 21.69 -17.03
C ASN A 122 12.63 20.65 -15.90
N LEU A 123 13.61 20.70 -14.99
CA LEU A 123 13.63 19.80 -13.82
C LEU A 123 12.46 20.06 -12.88
N ILE A 124 12.10 21.32 -12.62
CA ILE A 124 10.91 21.67 -11.83
C ILE A 124 9.64 21.15 -12.51
N GLU A 125 9.49 21.34 -13.82
CA GLU A 125 8.33 20.83 -14.58
C GLU A 125 8.22 19.30 -14.50
N LYS A 126 9.34 18.57 -14.53
CA LYS A 126 9.37 17.12 -14.32
C LYS A 126 8.95 16.72 -12.91
N VAL A 127 9.41 17.43 -11.87
CA VAL A 127 8.97 17.20 -10.48
C VAL A 127 7.45 17.39 -10.40
N LEU A 128 6.92 18.49 -10.92
CA LEU A 128 5.49 18.80 -10.89
C LEU A 128 4.66 17.79 -11.69
N ALA A 129 5.15 17.32 -12.84
CA ALA A 129 4.50 16.29 -13.63
C ALA A 129 4.43 14.95 -12.88
N LEU A 130 5.50 14.58 -12.17
CA LEU A 130 5.54 13.39 -11.32
C LEU A 130 4.61 13.51 -10.11
N ASP A 131 4.61 14.64 -9.42
CA ASP A 131 3.69 14.92 -8.31
C ASP A 131 2.22 14.87 -8.76
N LYS A 132 1.93 15.30 -10.00
CA LYS A 132 0.59 15.22 -10.59
C LYS A 132 0.20 13.80 -11.00
N ALA A 133 1.14 13.02 -11.52
CA ALA A 133 0.91 11.65 -11.95
C ALA A 133 0.80 10.67 -10.77
N TYR A 134 1.58 10.93 -9.71
CA TYR A 134 1.64 10.15 -8.48
C TYR A 134 1.42 11.08 -7.29
N PRO A 135 0.21 11.62 -7.11
CA PRO A 135 -0.08 12.43 -5.95
C PRO A 135 0.13 11.58 -4.70
N LEU A 136 0.72 12.17 -3.67
CA LEU A 136 0.79 11.51 -2.36
C LEU A 136 -0.64 11.31 -1.87
N PRO A 137 -1.10 10.06 -1.71
CA PRO A 137 -2.44 9.80 -1.22
C PRO A 137 -2.53 10.28 0.23
N LEU A 138 -3.46 11.19 0.51
CA LEU A 138 -3.79 11.66 1.87
C LEU A 138 -4.71 10.70 2.63
N LEU A 139 -5.05 9.54 2.06
CA LEU A 139 -5.82 8.46 2.68
C LEU A 139 -5.33 7.09 2.20
#